data_AF-A0A2N5A8L3-F1
#
_entry.id   AF-A0A2N5A8L3-F1
#
_cell.length_a   1.000
_cell.length_b   1.000
_cell.length_c   1.000
_cell.angle_alpha   90.00
_cell.angle_beta   90.00
_cell.angle_gamma   90.00
#
_symmetry.space_group_name_H-M   'P 1'
#
loop_
_entity.id
_entity.type
_entity.pdbx_description
1 polymer ?
#
loop_
_entity_poly.entity_id
_entity_poly.type
_entity_poly.pdbx_seq_one_letter_code
_entity_poly.pdbx_strand_id
1 'polypeptide(L)'
;MKTERPLWGRGIMVSPQHFQQQAAYAAWTAEVIARIGLNHPWGVVEATFEPEMLKLGRLQAHRLQVRFQDGTMIDTDNADALPSALSLDGADGEAVIVLALPLMQANGGNCLK
;
A
#
# COMPACT_ATOMS: atom_id res chain seq x y z
N MET A 1 8.48 9.98 9.40
CA MET A 1 9.85 10.05 8.85
C MET A 1 10.02 11.42 8.20
N LYS A 2 11.22 12.02 8.26
CA LYS A 2 11.47 13.31 7.57
C LYS A 2 11.73 13.03 6.10
N THR A 3 11.01 13.71 5.22
CA THR A 3 11.23 13.63 3.77
C THR A 3 12.22 14.72 3.37
N GLU A 4 13.26 14.36 2.62
CA GLU A 4 14.25 15.30 2.11
C GLU A 4 14.00 15.57 0.63
N ARG A 5 14.00 16.83 0.20
CA ARG A 5 13.86 17.12 -1.24
C ARG A 5 15.26 17.07 -1.88
N PRO A 6 15.51 16.16 -2.84
CA PRO A 6 16.81 16.10 -3.49
C PRO A 6 17.06 17.37 -4.33
N LEU A 7 18.31 17.84 -4.33
CA LEU A 7 18.76 18.90 -5.23
C LEU A 7 19.30 18.26 -6.51
N TRP A 8 18.78 18.67 -7.67
CA TRP A 8 19.28 18.23 -8.96
C TRP A 8 20.15 19.30 -9.59
N GLY A 9 21.32 18.91 -10.06
CA GLY A 9 22.32 19.81 -10.61
C GLY A 9 23.35 19.07 -11.45
N ARG A 10 24.07 19.81 -12.27
CA ARG A 10 25.12 19.25 -13.11
C ARG A 10 26.28 18.73 -12.24
N GLY A 11 26.77 17.53 -12.54
CA GLY A 11 27.91 16.94 -11.82
C GLY A 11 27.55 16.23 -10.51
N ILE A 12 26.27 16.13 -10.14
CA ILE A 12 25.84 15.35 -8.98
C ILE A 12 25.85 13.87 -9.32
N MET A 13 26.50 13.07 -8.47
CA MET A 13 26.44 11.60 -8.56
C MET A 13 25.06 11.13 -8.13
N VAL A 14 24.37 10.40 -9.01
CA VAL A 14 23.02 9.92 -8.74
C VAL A 14 23.07 8.65 -7.91
N SER A 15 22.22 8.57 -6.88
CA SER A 15 22.03 7.38 -6.05
C SER A 15 20.55 7.01 -5.96
N PRO A 16 20.21 5.76 -5.58
CA PRO A 16 18.82 5.35 -5.35
C PRO A 16 18.07 6.25 -4.36
N GLN A 17 18.78 6.79 -3.37
CA GLN A 17 18.19 7.65 -2.34
C GLN A 17 17.60 8.93 -2.93
N HIS A 18 18.19 9.52 -3.98
CA HIS A 18 17.60 10.69 -4.63
C HIS A 18 16.20 10.39 -5.18
N PHE A 19 16.02 9.25 -5.83
CA PHE A 19 14.71 8.86 -6.37
C PHE A 19 13.72 8.50 -5.26
N GLN A 20 14.16 7.74 -4.25
CA GLN A 20 13.32 7.36 -3.11
C GLN A 20 12.80 8.59 -2.36
N GLN A 21 13.67 9.58 -2.12
CA GLN A 21 13.31 10.82 -1.44
C GLN A 21 12.41 11.72 -2.30
N GLN A 22 12.65 11.79 -3.61
CA GLN A 22 11.75 12.48 -4.54
C GLN A 22 10.34 11.85 -4.53
N ALA A 23 10.24 10.52 -4.57
CA ALA A 23 8.98 9.80 -4.51
C ALA A 23 8.26 10.01 -3.17
N ALA A 24 8.98 9.93 -2.06
CA ALA A 24 8.45 10.23 -0.72
C ALA A 24 7.94 11.69 -0.62
N TYR A 25 8.60 12.64 -1.28
CA TYR A 25 8.17 14.03 -1.32
C TYR A 25 6.87 14.21 -2.12
N ALA A 26 6.74 13.52 -3.25
CA ALA A 26 5.50 13.50 -4.02
C ALA A 26 4.34 12.89 -3.22
N ALA A 27 4.56 11.74 -2.57
CA ALA A 27 3.57 11.08 -1.72
C ALA A 27 3.11 11.98 -0.56
N TRP A 28 4.06 12.64 0.12
CA TRP A 28 3.76 13.61 1.18
C TRP A 28 2.92 14.79 0.66
N THR A 29 3.24 15.33 -0.52
CA THR A 29 2.47 16.44 -1.11
C THR A 29 1.03 16.02 -1.40
N ALA A 30 0.83 14.82 -1.94
CA ALA A 30 -0.51 14.27 -2.19
C ALA A 30 -1.30 14.07 -0.89
N GLU A 31 -0.65 13.60 0.17
CA GLU A 31 -1.25 13.45 1.51
C GLU A 31 -1.69 14.80 2.10
N VAL A 32 -0.85 15.85 1.96
CA VAL A 32 -1.22 17.21 2.40
C VAL A 32 -2.47 17.70 1.68
N ILE A 33 -2.55 17.53 0.35
CA ILE A 33 -3.72 17.92 -0.43
C ILE A 33 -4.97 17.16 0.03
N ALA A 34 -4.86 15.85 0.24
CA ALA A 34 -5.99 15.03 0.66
C ALA A 34 -6.53 15.44 2.05
N ARG A 35 -5.64 15.79 2.99
CA ARG A 35 -6.00 16.25 4.33
C ARG A 35 -6.61 17.64 4.38
N ILE A 36 -6.39 18.48 3.37
CA ILE A 36 -7.09 19.76 3.25
C ILE A 36 -8.58 19.53 3.01
N GLY A 37 -8.94 18.49 2.26
CA GLY A 37 -10.33 18.19 1.90
C GLY A 37 -11.07 17.26 2.85
N LEU A 38 -10.37 16.35 3.55
CA LEU A 38 -10.98 15.27 4.34
C LEU A 38 -10.23 15.03 5.66
N ASN A 39 -10.99 14.70 6.72
CA ASN A 39 -10.40 14.34 8.02
C ASN A 39 -9.69 12.97 8.00
N HIS A 40 -10.22 12.02 7.24
CA HIS A 40 -9.71 10.65 7.13
C HIS A 40 -9.62 10.26 5.65
N PRO A 41 -8.61 10.74 4.91
CA PRO A 41 -8.45 10.46 3.48
C PRO A 41 -7.82 9.07 3.26
N TRP A 42 -8.38 8.04 3.86
CA TRP A 42 -7.92 6.66 3.77
C TRP A 42 -9.13 5.71 3.89
N GLY A 43 -8.97 4.48 3.43
CA GLY A 43 -10.03 3.48 3.41
C GLY A 43 -10.04 2.63 2.16
N VAL A 44 -11.12 1.89 1.99
CA VAL A 44 -11.34 1.02 0.83
C VAL A 44 -12.08 1.80 -0.25
N VAL A 45 -11.52 1.85 -1.44
CA VAL A 45 -12.22 2.32 -2.64
C VAL A 45 -12.95 1.14 -3.30
N GLU A 46 -12.25 0.01 -3.42
CA GLU A 46 -12.82 -1.21 -3.98
C GLU A 46 -12.19 -2.45 -3.32
N ALA A 47 -13.01 -3.46 -3.03
CA ALA A 47 -12.56 -4.75 -2.55
C ALA A 47 -13.53 -5.84 -3.02
N THR A 48 -13.11 -6.61 -4.04
CA THR A 48 -13.88 -7.72 -4.59
C THR A 48 -13.13 -9.03 -4.41
N PHE A 49 -13.88 -10.12 -4.28
CA PHE A 49 -13.36 -11.44 -3.95
C PHE A 49 -14.01 -12.50 -4.85
N GLU A 50 -13.31 -13.61 -5.05
CA GLU A 50 -13.77 -14.74 -5.86
C GLU A 50 -14.78 -15.61 -5.08
N PRO A 51 -16.08 -15.62 -5.42
CA PRO A 51 -17.08 -16.34 -4.65
C PRO A 51 -16.91 -17.86 -4.69
N GLU A 52 -16.37 -18.39 -5.79
CA GLU A 52 -16.15 -19.84 -5.94
C GLU A 52 -15.05 -20.35 -5.00
N MET A 53 -14.05 -19.53 -4.69
CA MET A 53 -13.00 -19.90 -3.74
C MET A 53 -13.53 -20.03 -2.31
N LEU A 54 -14.57 -19.26 -1.95
CA LEU A 54 -15.20 -19.36 -0.63
C LEU A 54 -15.82 -20.75 -0.39
N LYS A 55 -16.37 -21.38 -1.44
CA LYS A 55 -16.90 -22.75 -1.38
C LYS A 55 -15.80 -23.78 -1.09
N LEU A 56 -14.55 -23.45 -1.39
CA LEU A 56 -13.37 -24.26 -1.12
C LEU A 56 -12.68 -23.89 0.21
N GLY A 57 -13.33 -23.08 1.06
CA GLY A 57 -12.76 -22.63 2.33
C GLY A 57 -11.61 -21.64 2.17
N ARG A 58 -11.55 -20.89 1.06
CA ARG A 58 -10.49 -19.90 0.80
C ARG A 58 -11.07 -18.54 0.43
N LEU A 59 -10.47 -17.48 0.93
CA LEU A 59 -10.75 -16.12 0.49
C LEU A 59 -9.67 -15.68 -0.49
N GLN A 60 -10.05 -15.43 -1.73
CA GLN A 60 -9.15 -14.90 -2.76
C GLN A 60 -9.66 -13.55 -3.23
N ALA A 61 -8.81 -12.54 -3.18
CA ALA A 61 -9.12 -11.23 -3.73
C ALA A 61 -9.12 -11.28 -5.27
N HIS A 62 -10.06 -10.57 -5.88
CA HIS A 62 -10.14 -10.37 -7.33
C HIS A 62 -9.61 -8.98 -7.71
N ARG A 63 -10.04 -7.94 -6.97
CA ARG A 63 -9.57 -6.55 -7.14
C ARG A 63 -9.52 -5.85 -5.78
N LEU A 64 -8.42 -5.18 -5.51
CA LEU A 64 -8.23 -4.34 -4.32
C LEU A 64 -7.74 -2.96 -4.73
N GLN A 65 -8.47 -1.94 -4.30
CA GLN A 65 -8.08 -0.55 -4.36
C GLN A 65 -8.25 0.07 -2.97
N VAL A 66 -7.14 0.25 -2.25
CA VAL A 66 -7.15 0.62 -0.83
C VAL A 66 -6.09 1.68 -0.56
N ARG A 67 -6.47 2.73 0.16
CA ARG A 67 -5.54 3.74 0.69
C ARG A 67 -5.34 3.52 2.18
N PHE A 68 -4.11 3.27 2.60
CA PHE A 68 -3.73 3.12 4.00
C PHE A 68 -3.63 4.47 4.72
N GLN A 69 -3.65 4.42 6.05
CA GLN A 69 -3.61 5.61 6.92
C GLN A 69 -2.33 6.43 6.79
N ASP A 70 -1.24 5.80 6.36
CA ASP A 70 0.04 6.44 6.07
C ASP A 70 0.10 7.12 4.69
N GLY A 71 -1.00 7.03 3.92
CA GLY A 71 -1.13 7.57 2.57
C GLY A 71 -0.72 6.61 1.46
N THR A 72 -0.23 5.40 1.79
CA THR A 72 0.15 4.39 0.80
C THR A 72 -1.09 3.92 0.04
N MET A 73 -1.02 3.94 -1.28
CA MET A 73 -2.08 3.47 -2.16
C MET A 73 -1.71 2.07 -2.68
N ILE A 74 -2.65 1.13 -2.57
CA ILE A 74 -2.59 -0.19 -3.20
C ILE A 74 -3.67 -0.26 -4.27
N ASP A 75 -3.27 -0.59 -5.50
CA ASP A 75 -4.16 -0.73 -6.65
C ASP A 75 -3.73 -1.93 -7.51
N THR A 76 -4.49 -3.02 -7.38
CA THR A 76 -4.15 -4.31 -8.01
C THR A 76 -4.41 -4.36 -9.51
N ASP A 77 -5.10 -3.36 -10.08
CA ASP A 77 -5.29 -3.26 -11.53
C ASP A 77 -4.28 -2.33 -12.20
N ASN A 78 -3.46 -1.64 -11.41
CA ASN A 78 -2.49 -0.68 -11.93
C ASN A 78 -1.05 -1.12 -11.65
N ALA A 79 -0.68 -1.31 -10.39
CA ALA A 79 0.72 -1.42 -9.98
C ALA A 79 1.02 -2.55 -9.01
N ASP A 80 0.03 -3.04 -8.28
CA ASP A 80 0.23 -4.00 -7.20
C ASP A 80 -0.25 -5.41 -7.57
N ALA A 81 0.36 -6.43 -6.98
CA ALA A 81 -0.10 -7.80 -7.12
C ALA A 81 -1.22 -8.10 -6.13
N LEU A 82 -2.13 -9.01 -6.50
CA LEU A 82 -3.11 -9.56 -5.55
C LEU A 82 -2.40 -10.34 -4.43
N PRO A 83 -2.88 -10.26 -3.18
CA PRO A 83 -2.38 -11.09 -2.11
C PRO A 83 -2.69 -12.57 -2.38
N SER A 84 -1.88 -13.46 -1.80
CA SER A 84 -2.15 -14.89 -1.83
C SER A 84 -3.51 -15.22 -1.21
N ALA A 85 -4.19 -16.24 -1.72
CA ALA A 85 -5.45 -16.71 -1.15
C ALA A 85 -5.27 -17.07 0.33
N LEU A 86 -6.16 -16.53 1.17
CA LEU A 86 -6.19 -16.79 2.60
C LEU A 86 -7.00 -18.07 2.86
N SER A 87 -6.41 -19.04 3.58
CA SER A 87 -7.19 -20.18 4.05
C SER A 87 -8.12 -19.76 5.18
N LEU A 88 -9.37 -20.21 5.12
CA LEU A 88 -10.37 -20.00 6.17
C LEU A 88 -10.51 -21.22 7.08
N ASP A 89 -9.58 -22.18 6.98
CA ASP A 89 -9.54 -23.36 7.84
C ASP A 89 -9.52 -22.94 9.32
N GLY A 90 -10.49 -23.42 10.11
CA GLY A 90 -10.61 -23.11 11.54
C GLY A 90 -11.32 -21.80 11.87
N ALA A 91 -11.82 -21.06 10.87
CA ALA A 91 -12.73 -19.94 11.09
C ALA A 91 -14.18 -20.46 11.18
N ASP A 92 -14.65 -20.73 12.40
CA ASP A 92 -16.04 -21.12 12.64
C ASP A 92 -16.91 -19.89 12.88
N GLY A 93 -17.91 -19.67 12.03
CA GLY A 93 -18.88 -18.58 12.17
C GLY A 93 -18.41 -17.26 11.54
N GLU A 94 -18.42 -16.18 12.31
CA GLU A 94 -18.08 -14.84 11.83
C GLU A 94 -16.58 -14.56 12.00
N ALA A 95 -15.92 -14.15 10.90
CA ALA A 95 -14.50 -13.82 10.89
C ALA A 95 -14.27 -12.42 10.33
N VAL A 96 -13.42 -11.64 11.01
CA VAL A 96 -12.98 -10.32 10.55
C VAL A 96 -11.66 -10.49 9.80
N ILE A 97 -11.69 -10.24 8.50
CA ILE A 97 -10.51 -10.28 7.64
C ILE A 97 -9.99 -8.86 7.42
N VAL A 98 -8.68 -8.70 7.53
CA VAL A 98 -8.01 -7.41 7.34
C VAL A 98 -6.97 -7.51 6.23
N LEU A 99 -6.84 -6.43 5.45
CA LEU A 99 -5.70 -6.25 4.56
C LEU A 99 -4.54 -5.66 5.36
N ALA A 100 -3.39 -6.33 5.33
CA ALA A 100 -2.20 -5.90 6.05
C ALA A 100 -1.11 -5.43 5.09
N LEU A 101 -0.45 -4.32 5.44
CA LEU A 101 0.71 -3.79 4.75
C LEU A 101 1.87 -3.69 5.76
N PRO A 102 3.05 -4.27 5.49
CA PRO A 102 4.22 -4.10 6.35
C PRO A 102 4.60 -2.62 6.49
N LEU A 103 4.98 -2.22 7.70
CA LEU A 103 5.39 -0.85 7.96
C LEU A 103 6.72 -0.53 7.24
N MET A 104 6.77 0.63 6.58
CA MET A 104 7.99 1.15 5.98
C MET A 104 9.05 1.45 7.04
N GLN A 105 10.21 0.80 6.94
CA GLN A 105 11.34 1.01 7.85
C GLN A 105 12.27 2.11 7.32
N ALA A 106 12.50 3.14 8.15
CA ALA A 106 13.33 4.29 7.79
C ALA A 106 14.82 3.95 7.59
N ASN A 107 15.29 2.89 8.25
CA ASN A 107 16.67 2.40 8.20
C ASN A 107 16.92 1.37 7.08
N GLY A 108 15.96 1.16 6.18
CA GLY A 108 16.07 0.23 5.06
C GLY A 108 15.51 -1.17 5.37
N GLY A 109 15.81 -2.14 4.52
CA GLY A 109 15.29 -3.51 4.67
C GLY A 109 13.86 -3.73 4.16
N ASN A 110 13.34 -2.79 3.36
CA ASN A 110 11.96 -2.82 2.85
C ASN A 110 11.76 -3.69 1.59
N CYS A 111 12.85 -4.21 1.01
CA CYS A 111 12.79 -5.09 -0.16
C CYS A 111 12.97 -6.54 0.27
N LEU A 112 12.28 -7.45 -0.41
CA LEU A 112 12.54 -8.88 -0.33
C LEU A 112 13.99 -9.16 -0.79
N LYS A 113 14.63 -10.14 -0.17
CA LYS A 113 15.97 -10.60 -0.58
C LYS A 113 15.90 -11.49 -1.81
#